data_AF-A0A0D1L1D6-F1
#
_entry.id   AF-A0A0D1L1D6-F1
#
_cell.length_a   1.000
_cell.length_b   1.000
_cell.length_c   1.000
_cell.angle_alpha   90.00
_cell.angle_beta   90.00
_cell.angle_gamma   90.00
#
_symmetry.space_group_name_H-M   'P 1'
#
loop_
_entity.id
_entity.type
_entity.pdbx_description
1 polymer ?
#
loop_
_entity_poly.entity_id
_entity_poly.type
_entity_poly.pdbx_seq_one_letter_code
_entity_poly.pdbx_strand_id
1 'polypeptide(L)'
;MFLEISPELAAERGIQDGTLVRLTSPFGNVKVKCLITDRVKGKEVYLPMNDSGEAAINLLTGSHADKDTDTPAYKETSAKMEILKHDGISPLPKINHRNGNPQPQIGVQVHKKWARKDYIFPGDAVKRGMGHNG
;
A
#
# COMPACT_ATOMS: atom_id res chain seq x y z
N MET A 1 10.49 2.55 5.91
CA MET A 1 9.06 2.54 6.26
C MET A 1 8.51 3.95 6.33
N PHE A 2 7.20 4.16 6.14
CA PHE A 2 6.54 5.46 6.28
C PHE A 2 5.13 5.33 6.87
N LEU A 3 4.66 6.41 7.49
CA LEU A 3 3.32 6.55 8.04
C LEU A 3 2.42 7.18 6.98
N GLU A 4 1.43 6.44 6.51
CA GLU A 4 0.39 6.94 5.62
C GLU A 4 -0.59 7.82 6.43
N ILE A 5 -0.75 9.07 5.98
CA ILE A 5 -1.60 10.10 6.59
C ILE A 5 -2.57 10.62 5.54
N SER A 6 -3.81 10.91 5.96
CA SER A 6 -4.84 11.44 5.09
C SER A 6 -4.55 12.91 4.71
N PRO A 7 -4.98 13.39 3.53
CA PRO A 7 -4.81 14.79 3.16
C PRO A 7 -5.49 15.74 4.15
N GLU A 8 -6.62 15.33 4.73
CA GLU A 8 -7.38 16.12 5.70
C GLU A 8 -6.60 16.31 7.01
N LEU A 9 -6.04 15.23 7.56
CA LEU A 9 -5.21 15.29 8.77
C LEU A 9 -3.90 16.05 8.53
N ALA A 10 -3.32 15.89 7.34
CA ALA A 10 -2.11 16.60 6.96
C ALA A 10 -2.34 18.12 6.91
N ALA A 11 -3.46 18.56 6.32
CA ALA A 11 -3.85 19.96 6.28
C ALA A 11 -4.16 20.52 7.68
N GLU A 12 -4.87 19.76 8.52
CA GLU A 12 -5.20 20.15 9.91
C GLU A 12 -3.93 20.39 10.74
N ARG A 13 -2.86 19.61 10.51
CA ARG A 13 -1.64 19.61 11.33
C ARG A 13 -0.39 20.20 10.66
N GLY A 14 -0.50 20.72 9.44
CA GLY A 14 0.64 21.28 8.70
C GLY A 14 1.73 20.25 8.38
N ILE A 15 1.33 19.02 8.05
CA ILE A 15 2.23 17.91 7.70
C ILE A 15 2.46 17.91 6.19
N GLN A 16 3.68 17.57 5.76
CA GLN A 16 4.08 17.42 4.37
C GLN A 16 4.66 16.03 4.13
N ASP A 17 4.82 15.66 2.86
CA ASP A 17 5.55 14.44 2.50
C ASP A 17 6.99 14.49 3.02
N GLY A 18 7.39 13.45 3.75
CA GLY A 18 8.72 13.37 4.35
C GLY A 18 8.86 14.03 5.73
N THR A 19 7.82 14.71 6.24
CA THR A 19 7.76 15.18 7.63
C THR A 19 8.07 14.03 8.58
N LEU A 20 8.98 14.25 9.54
CA LEU A 20 9.31 13.26 10.56
C LEU A 20 8.42 13.46 11.77
N VAL A 21 7.67 12.42 12.14
CA VAL A 21 6.82 12.41 13.33
C VAL A 21 7.27 11.35 14.32
N ARG A 22 6.91 11.57 15.58
CA ARG A 22 6.91 10.56 16.63
C ARG A 22 5.47 10.16 16.92
N LEU A 23 5.19 8.86 16.84
CA LEU A 23 3.99 8.31 17.44
C LEU A 23 4.38 7.76 18.81
N THR A 24 3.56 8.04 19.82
CA THR A 24 3.75 7.58 21.20
C THR A 24 2.48 6.88 21.67
N SER A 25 2.62 5.66 22.16
CA SER A 25 1.58 4.90 22.87
C SER A 25 2.02 4.66 24.32
N PRO A 26 1.16 4.12 25.19
CA PRO A 26 1.58 3.70 26.54
C PRO A 26 2.74 2.69 26.57
N PHE A 27 2.99 2.00 25.45
CA PHE A 27 3.97 0.91 25.37
C PHE A 27 5.31 1.35 24.79
N GLY A 28 5.36 2.50 24.12
CA GLY A 28 6.60 3.05 23.59
C GLY A 28 6.38 4.13 22.56
N ASN A 29 7.42 4.42 21.79
CA ASN A 29 7.39 5.44 20.76
C ASN A 29 8.15 4.99 19.52
N VAL A 30 7.75 5.51 18.36
CA VAL A 30 8.38 5.24 17.08
C VAL A 30 8.57 6.54 16.32
N LYS A 31 9.70 6.68 15.62
CA LYS A 31 9.96 7.80 14.72
C LYS A 31 9.81 7.35 13.28
N VAL A 32 8.99 8.04 12.51
CA VAL A 32 8.70 7.64 11.13
C VAL A 32 8.40 8.85 10.25
N LYS A 33 8.76 8.76 8.97
CA LYS A 33 8.42 9.78 7.97
C LYS A 33 6.99 9.62 7.48
N CYS A 34 6.30 10.73 7.28
CA CYS A 34 4.94 10.75 6.75
C CYS A 34 4.93 10.65 5.22
N LEU A 35 3.87 10.02 4.71
CA LEU A 35 3.46 10.06 3.32
C LEU A 35 1.97 10.42 3.29
N ILE A 36 1.63 11.49 2.58
CA ILE A 36 0.24 11.90 2.41
C ILE A 36 -0.38 11.04 1.30
N THR A 37 -1.49 10.39 1.59
CA THR A 37 -2.19 9.53 0.64
C THR A 37 -3.68 9.50 0.91
N ASP A 38 -4.46 9.39 -0.16
CA ASP A 38 -5.91 9.21 -0.13
C ASP A 38 -6.36 7.80 0.30
N ARG A 39 -5.43 6.86 0.54
CA ARG A 39 -5.69 5.49 0.99
C ARG A 39 -6.19 5.39 2.44
N VAL A 40 -5.86 6.38 3.27
CA VAL A 40 -6.37 6.55 4.63
C VAL A 40 -7.22 7.81 4.71
N LYS A 41 -8.22 7.83 5.61
CA LYS A 41 -9.22 8.90 5.65
C LYS A 41 -9.37 9.48 7.06
N GLY A 42 -9.81 10.74 7.12
CA GLY A 42 -10.13 11.38 8.39
C GLY A 42 -8.90 11.46 9.31
N LYS A 43 -9.02 10.99 10.55
CA LYS A 43 -7.93 11.01 11.54
C LYS A 43 -7.21 9.67 11.69
N GLU A 44 -7.45 8.75 10.77
CA GLU A 44 -6.77 7.45 10.74
C GLU A 44 -5.37 7.60 10.13
N VAL A 45 -4.44 6.79 10.62
CA VAL A 45 -3.08 6.68 10.09
C VAL A 45 -2.72 5.22 9.92
N TYR A 46 -1.94 4.91 8.91
CA TYR A 46 -1.51 3.53 8.64
C TYR A 46 0.01 3.42 8.64
N LEU A 47 0.52 2.49 9.42
CA LEU A 47 1.94 2.18 9.51
C LEU A 47 2.08 0.67 9.25
N PRO A 48 2.81 0.24 8.21
CA PRO A 48 3.00 -1.18 7.94
C PRO A 48 3.89 -1.84 8.99
N MET A 49 3.75 -3.15 9.20
CA MET A 49 4.44 -3.90 10.27
C MET A 49 5.83 -4.44 9.86
N ASN A 50 6.29 -4.16 8.64
CA ASN A 50 7.39 -4.87 7.99
C ASN A 50 8.80 -4.33 8.33
N ASP A 51 9.02 -3.82 9.55
CA ASP A 51 10.32 -3.26 9.96
C ASP A 51 10.99 -4.09 11.06
N SER A 52 12.32 -4.12 11.03
CA SER A 52 13.20 -4.81 11.98
C SER A 52 14.13 -3.85 12.76
N GLY A 53 13.97 -2.52 12.60
CA GLY A 53 14.79 -1.49 13.26
C GLY A 53 14.03 -0.51 14.17
N GLU A 54 14.57 0.71 14.34
CA GLU A 54 14.03 1.80 15.21
C GLU A 54 12.60 2.27 14.85
N ALA A 55 12.10 1.88 13.68
CA ALA A 55 10.76 2.19 13.23
C ALA A 55 9.76 1.03 13.46
N ALA A 56 10.17 -0.07 14.10
CA ALA A 56 9.30 -1.23 14.33
C ALA A 56 8.03 -0.85 15.12
N ILE A 57 6.86 -1.15 14.54
CA ILE A 57 5.55 -1.04 15.20
C ILE A 57 5.51 -1.80 16.52
N ASN A 58 6.30 -2.86 16.65
CA ASN A 58 6.40 -3.68 17.86
C ASN A 58 6.86 -2.87 19.09
N LEU A 59 7.43 -1.67 18.90
CA LEU A 59 7.73 -0.73 19.98
C LEU A 59 6.50 0.06 20.46
N LEU A 60 5.47 0.20 19.62
CA LEU A 60 4.20 0.86 19.96
C LEU A 60 3.14 -0.09 20.50
N THR A 61 3.24 -1.38 20.19
CA THR A 61 2.32 -2.42 20.67
C THR A 61 2.96 -3.17 21.82
N GLY A 62 2.44 -2.99 23.03
CA GLY A 62 2.78 -3.86 24.15
C GLY A 62 2.17 -5.25 23.96
N SER A 63 2.67 -6.23 24.70
CA SER A 63 2.21 -7.63 24.70
C SER A 63 0.81 -7.84 25.31
N HIS A 64 -0.02 -6.81 25.41
CA HIS A 64 -1.34 -6.91 26.03
C HIS A 64 -2.36 -7.36 24.99
N ALA A 65 -2.66 -8.67 25.02
CA ALA A 65 -3.82 -9.25 24.37
C ALA A 65 -5.09 -8.84 25.12
N ASP A 66 -6.19 -8.66 24.39
CA ASP A 66 -7.52 -8.48 24.94
C ASP A 66 -7.82 -9.62 25.96
N LYS A 67 -8.19 -9.25 27.19
CA LYS A 67 -8.31 -10.20 28.31
C LYS A 67 -9.47 -11.18 28.15
N ASP A 68 -10.40 -10.92 27.22
CA ASP A 68 -11.58 -11.76 26.96
C ASP A 68 -11.44 -12.59 25.66
N THR A 69 -10.59 -12.19 24.71
CA THR A 69 -10.50 -12.86 23.39
C THR A 69 -9.08 -13.20 22.90
N ASP A 70 -8.03 -12.91 23.68
CA ASP A 70 -6.62 -13.21 23.36
C ASP A 70 -6.15 -12.68 21.98
N THR A 71 -6.89 -11.72 21.42
CA THR A 71 -6.55 -11.08 20.15
C THR A 71 -5.82 -9.77 20.43
N PRO A 72 -4.54 -9.63 20.07
CA PRO A 72 -3.83 -8.35 20.19
C PRO A 72 -4.53 -7.28 19.35
N ALA A 73 -4.83 -6.13 19.97
CA ALA A 73 -5.51 -4.99 19.37
C ALA A 73 -4.62 -4.26 18.34
N TYR A 74 -4.26 -4.94 17.26
CA TYR A 74 -3.46 -4.40 16.14
C TYR A 74 -4.21 -3.35 15.31
N LYS A 75 -5.50 -3.08 15.60
CA LYS A 75 -6.37 -2.22 14.77
C LYS A 75 -6.89 -0.95 15.43
N GLU A 76 -6.74 -0.76 16.76
CA GLU A 76 -7.29 0.41 17.46
C GLU A 76 -6.37 0.91 18.60
N THR A 77 -5.10 1.17 18.31
CA THR A 77 -4.23 1.85 19.29
C THR A 77 -4.34 3.37 19.10
N SER A 78 -4.94 4.06 20.08
CA SER A 78 -4.84 5.52 20.16
C SER A 78 -3.39 5.91 20.43
N ALA A 79 -2.77 6.64 19.50
CA ALA A 79 -1.40 7.11 19.62
C ALA A 79 -1.34 8.64 19.57
N LYS A 80 -0.49 9.24 20.41
CA LYS A 80 -0.18 10.67 20.36
C LYS A 80 0.83 10.90 19.24
N MET A 81 0.53 11.82 18.32
CA MET A 81 1.44 12.23 17.26
C MET A 81 2.11 13.57 17.59
N GLU A 82 3.45 13.59 17.51
CA GLU A 82 4.28 14.78 17.70
C GLU A 82 5.14 15.00 16.45
N ILE A 83 5.20 16.24 15.94
CA ILE A 83 6.04 16.59 14.79
C ILE A 83 7.45 16.85 15.30
N LEU A 84 8.43 16.11 14.78
CA LEU A 84 9.85 16.30 15.11
C LEU A 84 10.56 17.18 14.08
N LYS A 85 10.16 17.09 12.80
CA LYS A 85 10.72 17.90 11.72
C LYS A 85 9.70 18.03 10.58
N HIS A 86 9.39 19.25 10.17
CA HIS A 86 8.47 19.50 9.06
C HIS A 86 9.07 19.09 7.70
N ASP A 87 10.34 19.42 7.46
CA ASP A 87 10.97 19.18 6.16
C ASP A 87 11.59 17.79 6.04
N GLY A 88 11.37 17.15 4.90
CA GLY A 88 12.01 15.90 4.55
C GLY A 88 11.84 15.51 3.09
N ILE A 89 12.55 14.46 2.70
CA ILE A 89 12.39 13.83 1.39
C ILE A 89 11.25 12.82 1.52
N SER A 90 10.30 12.88 0.57
CA SER A 90 9.20 11.91 0.50
C SER A 90 9.75 10.49 0.58
N PRO A 91 9.20 9.65 1.48
CA PRO A 91 9.70 8.30 1.68
C PRO A 91 9.28 7.34 0.55
N LEU A 92 8.39 7.77 -0.36
CA LEU A 92 7.99 7.02 -1.55
C LEU A 92 8.89 7.41 -2.74
N PRO A 93 9.70 6.47 -3.29
CA PRO A 93 10.54 6.77 -4.45
C PRO A 93 9.71 7.23 -5.66
N LYS A 94 10.23 8.18 -6.44
CA LYS A 94 9.54 8.68 -7.64
C LYS A 94 9.17 7.57 -8.64
N ILE A 95 10.04 6.57 -8.77
CA ILE A 95 9.86 5.40 -9.66
C ILE A 95 8.83 4.37 -9.16
N ASN A 96 8.22 4.58 -7.99
CA ASN A 96 7.27 3.63 -7.42
C ASN A 96 6.01 3.53 -8.31
N HIS A 97 5.50 2.30 -8.52
CA HIS A 97 4.29 2.05 -9.31
C HIS A 97 3.07 2.86 -8.85
N ARG A 98 3.01 3.23 -7.57
CA ARG A 98 1.95 4.09 -7.00
C ARG A 98 1.91 5.48 -7.63
N ASN A 99 3.02 5.97 -8.18
CA ASN A 99 3.10 7.24 -8.93
C ASN A 99 2.86 7.05 -10.44
N GLY A 100 2.70 5.80 -10.90
CA GLY A 100 2.45 5.48 -12.30
C GLY A 100 0.99 5.68 -12.69
N ASN A 101 0.71 5.51 -13.99
CA ASN A 101 -0.64 5.48 -14.53
C ASN A 101 -1.03 4.04 -14.86
N PRO A 102 -1.83 3.35 -14.02
CA PRO A 102 -2.22 1.96 -14.27
C PRO A 102 -2.93 1.84 -15.63
N GLN A 103 -2.52 0.86 -16.43
CA GLN A 103 -3.21 0.47 -17.67
C GLN A 103 -3.89 -0.88 -17.45
N PRO A 104 -5.01 -0.94 -16.70
CA PRO A 104 -5.64 -2.19 -16.34
C PRO A 104 -6.20 -2.88 -17.58
N GLN A 105 -5.79 -4.13 -17.81
CA GLN A 105 -6.44 -4.98 -18.78
C GLN A 105 -7.73 -5.55 -18.16
N ILE A 106 -8.88 -4.99 -18.56
CA ILE A 106 -10.19 -5.48 -18.09
C ILE A 106 -10.51 -6.80 -18.81
N GLY A 107 -10.35 -7.90 -18.08
CA GLY A 107 -10.67 -9.25 -18.57
C GLY A 107 -9.73 -9.78 -19.66
N VAL A 108 -10.09 -10.94 -20.20
CA VAL A 108 -9.21 -11.69 -21.12
C VAL A 108 -9.13 -11.04 -22.51
N GLN A 109 -10.07 -10.14 -22.86
CA GLN A 109 -10.11 -9.44 -24.16
C GLN A 109 -9.99 -10.40 -25.36
N VAL A 110 -10.66 -11.55 -25.29
CA VAL A 110 -10.55 -12.64 -26.29
C VAL A 110 -10.83 -12.19 -27.73
N HIS A 111 -11.74 -11.23 -27.92
CA HIS A 111 -12.01 -10.64 -29.23
C HIS A 111 -10.78 -9.93 -29.83
N LYS A 112 -9.94 -9.26 -29.02
CA LYS A 112 -8.69 -8.66 -29.48
C LYS A 112 -7.69 -9.71 -29.94
N LYS A 113 -7.63 -10.85 -29.24
CA LYS A 113 -6.81 -12.01 -29.64
C LYS A 113 -7.29 -12.60 -30.96
N TRP A 114 -8.60 -12.79 -31.13
CA TRP A 114 -9.19 -13.35 -32.35
C TRP A 114 -9.13 -12.41 -33.56
N ALA A 115 -9.13 -11.09 -33.35
CA ALA A 115 -9.00 -10.10 -34.42
C ALA A 115 -7.56 -9.92 -34.94
N ARG A 116 -6.56 -10.55 -34.32
CA ARG A 116 -5.18 -10.47 -34.79
C ARG A 116 -5.05 -11.18 -36.15
N LYS A 117 -4.36 -10.54 -37.10
CA LYS A 117 -4.13 -11.07 -38.45
C LYS A 117 -3.36 -12.40 -38.47
N ASP A 118 -2.56 -12.64 -37.44
CA ASP A 118 -1.74 -13.85 -37.27
C ASP A 118 -2.42 -14.93 -36.41
N TYR A 119 -3.65 -14.69 -35.95
CA TYR A 119 -4.38 -15.67 -35.16
C TYR A 119 -5.14 -16.65 -36.05
N ILE A 120 -4.87 -17.94 -35.87
CA ILE A 120 -5.59 -19.04 -36.52
C ILE A 120 -6.45 -19.71 -35.45
N PHE A 121 -7.74 -19.86 -35.71
CA PHE A 121 -8.60 -20.62 -34.80
C PHE A 121 -8.15 -22.08 -34.75
N PRO A 122 -8.06 -22.70 -33.55
CA PRO A 122 -7.61 -24.08 -33.43
C PRO A 122 -8.38 -25.07 -34.31
N GLY A 123 -9.68 -24.86 -34.52
CA GLY A 123 -10.49 -25.70 -35.42
C GLY A 123 -10.08 -25.63 -36.90
N ASP A 124 -9.56 -24.48 -37.36
CA ASP A 124 -9.10 -24.30 -38.75
C ASP A 124 -7.71 -24.91 -38.95
N ALA A 125 -6.87 -24.89 -37.91
CA ALA A 125 -5.57 -25.56 -37.93
C ALA A 125 -5.71 -27.09 -38.11
N VAL A 126 -6.71 -27.71 -37.47
CA VAL A 126 -7.00 -29.15 -37.61
C VAL A 126 -7.49 -29.51 -39.01
N LYS A 127 -8.40 -28.71 -39.60
CA LYS A 127 -8.89 -28.92 -40.97
C LYS A 127 -7.77 -28.84 -42.01
N ARG A 128 -6.80 -27.95 -41.81
CA ARG A 128 -5.65 -27.78 -42.72
C ARG A 128 -4.72 -28.99 -42.71
N GLY A 129 -4.62 -29.72 -41.59
CA GLY A 129 -3.86 -30.97 -41.48
C GLY A 129 -4.57 -32.18 -42.08
N MET A 130 -5.91 -32.22 -42.07
CA MET A 130 -6.70 -33.34 -42.61
C MET A 130 -6.74 -33.36 -44.14
N GLY A 131 -6.55 -32.22 -44.82
CA GLY A 131 -6.52 -32.13 -46.29
C GLY A 131 -5.20 -32.53 -46.96
N HIS A 132 -4.18 -32.94 -46.21
CA HIS A 132 -2.89 -33.40 -46.75
C HIS A 132 -2.68 -34.92 -46.68
N ASN A 133 -3.63 -35.68 -46.12
CA ASN A 133 -3.56 -37.14 -45.97
C ASN A 133 -4.65 -37.86 -46.78
N GLY A 134 -4.97 -37.37 -47.99
CA GLY A 134 -5.89 -38.00 -48.94
C GLY A 134 -5.20 -38.35 -50.24
#